data_AF-A0A820VSJ8-F1
#
_entry.id   AF-A0A820VSJ8-F1
#
_cell.length_a   1.000
_cell.length_b   1.000
_cell.length_c   1.000
_cell.angle_alpha   90.00
_cell.angle_beta   90.00
_cell.angle_gamma   90.00
#
_symmetry.space_group_name_H-M   'P 1'
#
loop_
_entity.id
_entity.type
_entity.pdbx_description
1 polymer ?
#
loop_
_entity_poly.entity_id
_entity_poly.type
_entity_poly.pdbx_seq_one_letter_code
_entity_poly.pdbx_strand_id
1 'polypeptide(L)' 'SFCGKDNMKRKCVGIWKCRSCQKIAVDGAYVYSTLTAAVIRSAVRRLRYMREQ' A
#
# COMPACT_ATOMS: atom_id res chain seq x y z
N SER A 1 -0.94 -5.55 -7.10
CA SER A 1 -2.25 -5.50 -6.43
C SER A 1 -2.64 -6.89 -5.98
N PHE A 2 -3.41 -7.05 -4.88
CA PHE A 2 -3.75 -8.37 -4.31
C PHE A 2 -4.80 -9.11 -5.16
N CYS A 3 -5.97 -9.44 -4.62
CA CYS A 3 -7.00 -10.21 -5.32
C CYS A 3 -7.83 -9.41 -6.34
N GLY A 4 -7.45 -8.19 -6.69
CA GLY A 4 -8.17 -7.32 -7.65
C GLY A 4 -9.57 -6.82 -7.23
N LYS A 5 -10.18 -7.42 -6.21
CA LYS A 5 -11.50 -7.04 -5.67
C LYS A 5 -11.40 -5.85 -4.72
N ASP A 6 -12.40 -4.96 -4.75
CA ASP A 6 -12.55 -3.84 -3.82
C ASP A 6 -13.16 -4.30 -2.48
N ASN A 7 -12.44 -5.18 -1.79
CA ASN A 7 -12.84 -5.77 -0.50
C ASN A 7 -11.87 -5.41 0.63
N MET A 8 -11.14 -4.30 0.48
CA MET A 8 -10.19 -3.80 1.48
C MET A 8 -10.92 -2.96 2.52
N LYS A 9 -10.83 -3.32 3.81
CA LYS A 9 -11.46 -2.55 4.89
C LYS A 9 -10.46 -2.25 6.00
N ARG A 10 -10.60 -1.08 6.63
CA ARG A 10 -9.79 -0.68 7.78
C ARG A 10 -10.13 -1.56 8.98
N LYS A 11 -9.12 -2.20 9.59
CA LYS A 11 -9.27 -2.99 10.82
C LYS A 11 -9.00 -2.14 12.07
N CYS A 12 -7.95 -1.33 12.03
CA CYS A 12 -7.60 -0.32 13.01
C CYS A 12 -6.79 0.78 12.31
N VAL A 13 -6.40 1.84 13.03
CA VAL A 13 -5.65 2.96 12.45
C VAL A 13 -4.39 2.44 11.75
N GLY A 14 -4.25 2.74 10.46
CA GLY A 14 -3.11 2.34 9.63
C GLY A 14 -3.09 0.88 9.18
N ILE A 15 -4.01 0.04 9.64
CA ILE A 15 -4.05 -1.39 9.31
C ILE A 15 -5.32 -1.71 8.52
N TRP A 16 -5.10 -2.32 7.35
CA TRP A 16 -6.13 -2.66 6.38
C TRP A 16 -6.13 -4.16 6.12
N LYS A 17 -7.31 -4.78 6.03
CA LYS A 17 -7.46 -6.20 5.75
C LYS A 17 -8.43 -6.42 4.61
N CYS A 18 -8.03 -7.23 3.65
CA CYS A 18 -8.92 -7.67 2.58
C CYS A 18 -9.79 -8.84 3.05
N ARG A 19 -11.10 -8.76 2.88
CA ARG A 19 -12.02 -9.86 3.24
C ARG A 19 -11.87 -11.08 2.32
N SER A 20 -11.55 -10.89 1.04
CA SER A 20 -11.47 -11.98 0.07
C SER A 20 -10.19 -12.81 0.22
N CYS A 21 -9.03 -12.14 0.20
CA CYS A 21 -7.73 -12.82 0.21
C CYS A 21 -7.05 -12.83 1.59
N GLN A 22 -7.70 -12.26 2.61
CA GLN A 22 -7.21 -12.19 3.99
C GLN A 22 -5.86 -11.47 4.17
N LYS A 23 -5.33 -10.84 3.10
CA LYS A 23 -4.09 -10.08 3.15
C LYS A 23 -4.27 -8.82 4.00
N ILE A 24 -3.26 -8.56 4.82
CA ILE A 24 -3.15 -7.37 5.66
C ILE A 24 -2.16 -6.43 4.99
N ALA A 25 -2.52 -5.17 4.90
CA ALA A 25 -1.68 -4.11 4.36
C ALA A 25 -1.62 -2.97 5.38
N VAL A 26 -0.47 -2.32 5.45
CA VAL A 26 -0.25 -1.13 6.29
C VAL A 26 -0.11 0.06 5.36
N ASP A 27 -0.96 1.06 5.55
CA ASP A 27 -0.90 2.34 4.83
C ASP A 27 -1.58 3.41 5.72
N GLY A 28 -2.17 4.45 5.15
CA GLY A 28 -2.70 5.59 5.88
C GLY A 28 -3.69 5.27 7.00
N ALA A 29 -3.75 6.19 7.97
CA ALA A 29 -4.61 6.11 9.15
C ALA A 29 -6.12 6.04 8.81
N TYR A 30 -6.53 6.83 7.81
CA TYR A 30 -7.94 6.99 7.41
C TYR A 30 -8.21 6.62 5.95
N VAL A 31 -7.18 6.65 5.10
CA VAL A 31 -7.27 6.34 3.66
C VAL A 31 -6.25 5.26 3.32
N TYR A 32 -6.66 4.27 2.53
CA TYR A 32 -5.82 3.11 2.18
C TYR A 32 -4.58 3.46 1.37
N SER A 33 -4.57 4.56 0.64
CA SER A 33 -3.38 5.00 -0.11
C SER A 33 -3.24 6.51 0.03
N THR A 34 -2.22 6.93 0.79
CA THR A 34 -1.87 8.35 0.90
C THR A 34 -1.01 8.80 -0.28
N LEU A 35 -1.16 10.07 -0.69
CA LEU A 35 -0.37 10.65 -1.79
C LEU A 35 1.13 10.60 -1.49
N THR A 36 1.52 10.98 -0.27
CA THR A 36 2.92 10.98 0.16
C THR A 36 3.53 9.58 0.10
N ALA A 37 2.82 8.54 0.54
CA ALA A 37 3.31 7.17 0.44
C ALA A 37 3.46 6.74 -1.03
N ALA A 38 2.54 7.14 -1.92
CA ALA A 38 2.65 6.86 -3.35
C ALA A 38 3.91 7.51 -3.97
N VAL A 39 4.19 8.76 -3.63
CA VAL A 39 5.37 9.50 -4.10
C VAL A 39 6.67 8.89 -3.55
N ILE A 40 6.70 8.50 -2.28
CA ILE A 40 7.89 7.86 -1.70
C ILE A 40 8.16 6.51 -2.37
N ARG A 41 7.13 5.70 -2.62
CA ARG A 41 7.27 4.41 -3.31
C ARG A 41 7.87 4.57 -4.71
N SER A 42 7.46 5.58 -5.47
CA SER A 42 8.02 5.84 -6.81
C SER A 42 9.44 6.38 -6.74
N ALA A 43 9.74 7.30 -5.81
CA ALA A 43 11.08 7.84 -5.61
C ALA A 43 12.08 6.74 -5.21
N VAL A 44 11.73 5.88 -4.24
CA VAL A 44 12.57 4.76 -3.80
C VAL A 44 12.81 3.77 -4.95
N ARG A 45 11.79 3.45 -5.75
CA ARG A 45 11.96 2.58 -6.91
C ARG A 45 12.95 3.16 -7.92
N ARG A 46 12.89 4.47 -8.19
CA ARG A 46 13.83 5.16 -9.08
C ARG A 46 15.27 5.12 -8.54
N LEU A 47 15.45 5.39 -7.25
CA LEU A 47 16.76 5.36 -6.60
C LEU A 47 17.39 3.95 -6.64
N ARG A 48 16.58 2.90 -6.49
CA ARG A 48 17.05 1.50 -6.62
C ARG A 48 17.51 1.19 -8.04
N TYR A 49 16.73 1.60 -9.04
CA TYR A 49 17.10 1.42 -10.45
C TYR A 49 18.43 2.10 -10.79
N MET A 50 18.64 3.34 -10.30
CA MET A 50 19.90 4.06 -10.51
C MET A 50 21.12 3.42 -9.83
N ARG A 51 20.91 2.61 -8.78
CA ARG A 51 21.98 1.90 -8.07
C ARG A 51 22.35 0.56 -8.72
N GLU A 52 21.38 -0.08 -9.37
CA GLU A 52 21.55 -1.39 -10.01
C GLU A 52 22.13 -1.28 -11.44
N GLN A 53 22.14 -0.08 -12.02
CA GLN A 53 22.96 0.27 -13.19
C GLN A 53 24.43 0.45 -12.79
#